data_AF-A0A8J2PDV8-F1
#
_entry.id   AF-A0A8J2PDV8-F1
#
_cell.length_a   1.000
_cell.length_b   1.000
_cell.length_c   1.000
_cell.angle_alpha   90.00
_cell.angle_beta   90.00
_cell.angle_gamma   90.00
#
_symmetry.space_group_name_H-M   'P 1'
#
loop_
_entity.id
_entity.type
_entity.pdbx_description
1 polymer ?
#
loop_
_entity_poly.entity_id
_entity_poly.type
_entity_poly.pdbx_seq_one_letter_code
_entity_poly.pdbx_strand_id
1 'polypeptide(L)'
;QRVERLLMFENYAVACDFMKNRQNVPETTIKGYSLDAYAFSPDPNFKAMVQARLKPPRFLKVTQQENNNSTMDNLLGEVQRLERELQDLHGQRMQIKVHVDKHKQEVQASTRYLKKVTDRHNMIRSELRTLQTCCIPDVPNVESWMDELETINMNIQSKSEEKDNLEKQLKEEKDRQSKCNLKNLEAVVKRLQSDQDK
;
A
#
# COMPACT_ATOMS: atom_id res chain seq x y z
N GLN A 1 49.51 -5.07 49.70
CA GLN A 1 48.66 -6.11 50.32
C GLN A 1 49.21 -7.47 49.91
N ARG A 2 49.72 -8.28 50.85
CA ARG A 2 50.08 -9.68 50.54
C ARG A 2 48.78 -10.48 50.55
N VAL A 3 48.37 -11.01 49.41
CA VAL A 3 47.22 -11.90 49.33
C VAL A 3 47.64 -13.21 50.00
N GLU A 4 47.14 -13.43 51.20
CA GLU A 4 47.27 -14.69 51.93
C GLU A 4 46.61 -15.81 51.10
N ARG A 5 47.38 -16.79 50.64
CA ARG A 5 46.83 -17.89 49.83
C ARG A 5 46.49 -19.08 50.72
N LEU A 6 45.24 -19.55 50.59
CA LEU A 6 44.75 -20.78 51.20
C LEU A 6 44.70 -21.87 50.13
N LEU A 7 45.15 -23.07 50.46
CA LEU A 7 45.03 -24.24 49.58
C LEU A 7 43.94 -25.18 50.08
N MET A 8 43.19 -25.78 49.15
CA MET A 8 42.15 -26.77 49.45
C MET A 8 42.49 -28.10 48.79
N PHE A 9 42.39 -29.19 49.55
CA PHE A 9 42.76 -30.54 49.15
C PHE A 9 41.57 -31.49 49.28
N GLU A 10 41.53 -32.50 48.41
CA GLU A 10 40.46 -33.49 48.38
C GLU A 10 40.38 -34.29 49.69
N ASN A 11 41.51 -34.72 50.24
CA ASN A 11 41.55 -35.52 51.46
C ASN A 11 42.83 -35.28 52.27
N TYR A 12 42.89 -35.86 53.47
CA TYR A 12 44.03 -35.77 54.39
C TYR A 12 45.36 -36.23 53.77
N ALA A 13 45.37 -37.33 53.02
CA ALA A 13 46.59 -37.93 52.48
C ALA A 13 47.25 -37.04 51.43
N VAL A 14 46.44 -36.51 50.50
CA VAL A 14 46.90 -35.57 49.46
C VAL A 14 47.43 -34.29 50.09
N ALA A 15 46.72 -33.74 51.09
CA ALA A 15 47.19 -32.57 51.81
C ALA A 15 48.52 -32.81 52.53
N CYS A 16 48.69 -33.96 53.19
CA CYS A 16 49.94 -34.34 53.85
C CYS A 16 51.10 -34.42 52.86
N ASP A 17 50.93 -35.15 51.75
CA ASP A 17 52.01 -35.37 50.79
C ASP A 17 52.40 -34.09 50.04
N PHE A 18 51.42 -33.24 49.75
CA PHE A 18 51.68 -31.92 49.18
C PHE A 18 52.41 -30.99 50.15
N MET A 19 51.97 -30.93 51.42
CA MET A 19 52.48 -29.98 52.42
C MET A 19 53.79 -30.42 53.09
N LYS A 20 54.20 -31.69 52.99
CA LYS A 20 55.52 -32.17 53.45
C LYS A 20 56.68 -31.55 52.67
N ASN A 21 56.48 -31.27 51.38
CA ASN A 21 57.52 -30.77 50.49
C ASN A 21 57.35 -29.28 50.21
N ARG A 22 58.23 -28.44 50.80
CA ARG A 22 58.17 -26.97 50.62
C ARG A 22 58.23 -26.53 49.16
N GLN A 23 58.91 -27.26 48.28
CA GLN A 23 58.99 -26.94 46.86
C GLN A 23 57.63 -26.98 46.15
N ASN A 24 56.68 -27.76 46.67
CA ASN A 24 55.34 -27.88 46.10
C ASN A 24 54.39 -26.81 46.64
N VAL A 25 54.71 -26.21 47.79
CA VAL A 25 53.85 -25.22 48.46
C VAL A 25 54.27 -23.81 48.04
N PRO A 26 53.39 -23.01 47.42
CA PRO A 26 53.69 -21.61 47.12
C PRO A 26 54.12 -20.86 48.38
N GLU A 27 55.18 -20.05 48.29
CA GLU A 27 55.77 -19.34 49.44
C GLU A 27 54.79 -18.42 50.19
N THR A 28 53.71 -18.01 49.51
CA THR A 28 52.65 -17.16 50.07
C THR A 28 51.55 -17.94 50.80
N THR A 29 51.64 -19.26 50.85
CA THR A 29 50.62 -20.13 51.47
C THR A 29 50.74 -20.08 52.98
N ILE A 30 49.66 -19.70 53.66
CA ILE A 30 49.63 -19.64 55.13
C ILE A 30 49.00 -20.91 55.73
N LYS A 31 47.95 -21.44 55.08
CA LYS A 31 47.25 -22.66 55.51
C LYS A 31 46.73 -23.48 54.34
N GLY A 32 46.72 -24.80 54.53
CA GLY A 32 46.02 -25.77 53.70
C GLY A 32 44.86 -26.39 54.46
N TYR A 33 43.77 -26.72 53.76
CA TYR A 33 42.60 -27.39 54.32
C TYR A 33 42.24 -28.61 53.48
N SER A 34 41.90 -29.74 54.11
CA SER A 34 41.24 -30.85 53.40
C SER A 34 39.71 -30.74 53.47
N LEU A 35 39.00 -31.37 52.54
CA LEU A 35 37.53 -31.51 52.61
C LEU A 35 37.08 -32.26 53.88
N ASP A 36 37.93 -33.16 54.40
CA ASP A 36 37.74 -33.83 55.70
C ASP A 36 37.91 -32.91 56.93
N ALA A 37 38.10 -31.61 56.68
CA ALA A 37 38.24 -30.55 57.67
C ALA A 37 39.51 -30.63 58.54
N TYR A 38 40.59 -31.20 58.00
CA TYR A 38 41.93 -31.07 58.60
C TYR A 38 42.59 -29.78 58.12
N ALA A 39 43.18 -29.04 59.04
CA ALA A 39 44.00 -27.88 58.74
C ALA A 39 45.50 -28.22 58.84
N PHE A 40 46.26 -27.75 57.86
CA PHE A 40 47.69 -27.95 57.72
C PHE A 40 48.39 -26.59 57.63
N SER A 41 49.49 -26.42 58.35
CA SER A 41 50.39 -25.28 58.18
C SER A 41 51.72 -25.75 57.61
N PRO A 42 52.33 -25.03 56.65
CA PRO A 42 53.69 -25.32 56.25
C PRO A 42 54.63 -25.04 57.43
N ASP A 43 55.22 -26.09 58.01
CA ASP A 43 56.23 -25.95 59.06
C ASP A 43 57.57 -25.54 58.42
N PRO A 44 58.32 -24.58 59.01
CA PRO A 44 59.68 -24.28 58.56
C PRO A 44 60.64 -25.49 58.54
N ASN A 45 60.35 -26.57 59.27
CA ASN A 45 61.15 -27.80 59.40
C ASN A 45 60.58 -29.01 58.65
N PHE A 46 59.73 -28.82 57.62
CA PHE A 46 59.23 -29.90 56.75
C PHE A 46 58.35 -30.96 57.43
N LYS A 47 57.72 -30.62 58.57
CA LYS A 47 56.75 -31.50 59.23
C LYS A 47 55.34 -30.98 59.02
N ALA A 48 54.47 -31.75 58.37
CA ALA A 48 53.05 -31.40 58.30
C ALA A 48 52.45 -31.45 59.73
N MET A 49 52.18 -30.29 60.33
CA MET A 49 51.46 -30.23 61.60
C MET A 49 49.96 -30.20 61.35
N VAL A 50 49.27 -31.27 61.75
CA VAL A 50 47.81 -31.32 61.78
C VAL A 50 47.35 -30.43 62.94
N GLN A 51 46.76 -29.28 62.63
CA GLN A 51 46.47 -28.28 63.67
C GLN A 51 45.21 -28.60 64.49
N ALA A 52 44.23 -29.31 63.93
CA ALA A 52 43.06 -29.92 64.58
C ALA A 52 42.09 -30.39 63.49
N ARG A 53 41.19 -31.32 63.82
CA ARG A 53 39.97 -31.55 63.02
C ARG A 53 39.00 -30.42 63.29
N LEU A 54 38.92 -29.45 62.40
CA LEU A 54 37.96 -28.36 62.50
C LEU A 54 36.59 -28.85 62.03
N LYS A 55 35.51 -28.13 62.38
CA LYS A 55 34.20 -28.40 61.76
C LYS A 55 34.31 -28.06 60.26
N PRO A 56 33.80 -28.90 59.36
CA PRO A 56 33.86 -28.62 57.93
C PRO A 56 33.19 -27.27 57.62
N PRO A 57 33.76 -26.48 56.67
CA PRO A 57 33.16 -25.21 56.27
C PRO A 57 31.73 -25.45 55.79
N ARG A 58 30.77 -24.77 56.42
CA ARG A 58 29.32 -24.99 56.26
C ARG A 58 28.77 -24.65 54.86
N PHE A 59 29.60 -24.17 53.94
CA PHE A 59 29.16 -23.59 52.67
C PHE A 59 29.04 -24.58 51.52
N LEU A 60 29.39 -25.86 51.72
CA LEU A 60 29.26 -26.92 50.71
C LEU A 60 28.36 -28.05 51.20
N LYS A 61 27.14 -27.72 51.66
CA LYS A 61 26.10 -28.74 51.80
C LYS A 61 25.36 -28.82 50.48
N VAL A 62 25.86 -29.70 49.61
CA VAL A 62 25.24 -29.99 48.33
C VAL A 62 23.96 -30.80 48.59
N THR A 63 22.81 -30.14 48.57
CA THR A 63 21.49 -30.79 48.55
C THR A 63 21.22 -31.35 47.15
N GLN A 64 21.85 -32.47 46.81
CA GLN A 64 21.72 -33.14 45.51
C GLN A 64 20.77 -34.33 45.63
N GLN A 65 19.52 -34.18 45.15
CA GLN A 65 18.78 -35.15 44.32
C GLN A 65 17.31 -34.75 44.14
N GLU A 66 16.58 -34.42 45.21
CA GLU A 66 15.15 -34.08 45.10
C GLU A 66 14.91 -32.73 44.42
N ASN A 67 15.73 -31.72 44.73
CA ASN A 67 15.67 -30.42 44.06
C ASN A 67 16.03 -30.51 42.57
N ASN A 68 16.93 -31.41 42.17
CA ASN A 68 17.34 -31.52 40.78
C ASN A 68 16.23 -32.12 39.90
N ASN A 69 15.50 -33.11 40.40
CA ASN A 69 14.38 -33.71 39.65
C ASN A 69 13.22 -32.71 39.49
N SER A 70 12.87 -31.99 40.55
CA SER A 70 11.89 -30.88 40.49
C SER A 70 12.29 -29.80 39.49
N THR A 71 13.58 -29.41 39.48
CA THR A 71 14.09 -28.40 38.54
C THR A 71 14.07 -28.93 37.10
N MET A 72 14.41 -30.20 36.89
CA MET A 72 14.40 -30.85 35.58
C MET A 72 12.98 -30.95 35.02
N ASP A 73 12.00 -31.34 35.83
CA ASP A 73 10.59 -31.44 35.44
C ASP A 73 10.01 -30.06 35.09
N ASN A 74 10.37 -29.02 35.86
CA ASN A 74 9.98 -27.64 35.56
C ASN A 74 10.58 -27.15 34.23
N LEU A 75 11.86 -27.44 33.98
CA LEU A 75 12.53 -27.09 32.71
C LEU A 75 11.91 -27.84 31.51
N LEU A 76 11.58 -29.12 31.67
CA LEU A 76 10.86 -29.90 30.66
C LEU A 76 9.48 -29.30 30.36
N GLY A 77 8.74 -28.89 31.39
CA GLY A 77 7.46 -28.20 31.24
C GLY A 77 7.59 -26.87 30.49
N GLU A 78 8.63 -26.09 30.79
CA GLU A 78 8.92 -24.86 30.05
C GLU A 78 9.27 -25.11 28.58
N VAL A 79 10.10 -26.13 28.28
CA VAL A 79 10.43 -26.50 26.90
C VAL A 79 9.17 -26.87 26.12
N GLN A 80 8.30 -27.72 26.67
CA GLN A 80 7.05 -28.11 26.02
C GLN A 80 6.08 -26.94 25.83
N ARG A 81 6.09 -25.96 26.74
CA ARG A 81 5.33 -24.71 26.57
C ARG A 81 5.89 -23.87 25.43
N LEU A 82 7.21 -23.68 25.40
CA LEU A 82 7.89 -22.91 24.36
C LEU A 82 7.75 -23.56 22.97
N GLU A 83 7.78 -24.89 22.89
CA GLU A 83 7.53 -25.62 21.65
C GLU A 83 6.12 -25.37 21.09
N ARG A 84 5.10 -25.37 21.96
CA ARG A 84 3.72 -25.03 21.57
C ARG A 84 3.61 -23.59 21.10
N GLU A 85 4.21 -22.64 21.82
CA GLU A 85 4.24 -21.23 21.43
C GLU A 85 4.93 -21.02 20.08
N LEU A 86 6.02 -21.77 19.81
CA LEU A 86 6.69 -21.75 18.51
C LEU A 86 5.80 -22.26 17.38
N GLN A 87 5.04 -23.33 17.61
CA GLN A 87 4.08 -23.86 16.63
C GLN A 87 2.95 -22.88 16.35
N ASP A 88 2.41 -22.24 17.40
CA ASP A 88 1.35 -21.23 17.27
C ASP A 88 1.84 -20.01 16.49
N LEU A 89 3.03 -19.50 16.83
CA LEU A 89 3.66 -18.38 16.11
C LEU A 89 3.96 -18.75 14.65
N HIS A 90 4.35 -20.00 14.38
CA HIS A 90 4.53 -20.47 13.01
C HIS A 90 3.21 -20.46 12.23
N GLY A 91 2.11 -20.91 12.86
CA GLY A 91 0.77 -20.84 12.29
C GLY A 91 0.34 -19.41 11.97
N GLN A 92 0.51 -18.48 12.91
CA GLN A 92 0.21 -17.06 12.71
C GLN A 92 1.05 -16.45 11.57
N ARG A 93 2.36 -16.76 11.52
CA ARG A 93 3.23 -16.32 10.43
C ARG A 93 2.75 -16.81 9.07
N MET A 94 2.29 -18.05 8.97
CA MET A 94 1.76 -18.60 7.72
C MET A 94 0.46 -17.90 7.30
N GLN A 95 -0.44 -17.59 8.24
CA GLN A 95 -1.65 -16.82 7.95
C GLN A 95 -1.31 -15.40 7.46
N ILE A 96 -0.40 -14.71 8.15
CA ILE A 96 0.07 -13.37 7.75
C ILE A 96 0.64 -13.41 6.33
N LYS A 97 1.45 -14.43 6.00
CA LYS A 97 2.02 -14.58 4.66
C LYS A 97 0.92 -14.69 3.59
N VAL A 98 -0.11 -15.51 3.82
CA VAL A 98 -1.25 -15.63 2.90
C VAL A 98 -1.97 -14.29 2.71
N HIS A 99 -2.20 -13.54 3.79
CA HIS A 99 -2.82 -12.21 3.70
C HIS A 99 -1.96 -11.20 2.94
N VAL A 100 -0.65 -11.19 3.16
CA VAL A 100 0.30 -10.33 2.44
C VAL A 100 0.30 -10.65 0.95
N ASP A 101 0.33 -11.94 0.58
CA ASP A 101 0.31 -12.36 -0.82
C ASP A 101 -1.01 -11.95 -1.50
N LYS A 102 -2.15 -12.08 -0.81
CA LYS A 102 -3.44 -11.62 -1.31
C LYS A 102 -3.45 -10.10 -1.53
N HIS A 103 -3.04 -9.31 -0.54
CA HIS A 103 -2.98 -7.85 -0.68
C HIS A 103 -2.01 -7.41 -1.77
N LYS A 104 -0.89 -8.10 -1.94
CA LYS A 104 0.05 -7.82 -3.02
C LYS A 104 -0.61 -7.99 -4.40
N GLN A 105 -1.42 -9.04 -4.58
CA GLN A 105 -2.17 -9.25 -5.82
C GLN A 105 -3.22 -8.15 -6.04
N GLU A 106 -3.96 -7.76 -5.01
CA GLU A 106 -4.96 -6.69 -5.07
C GLU A 106 -4.32 -5.34 -5.45
N VAL A 107 -3.20 -4.98 -4.81
CA VAL A 107 -2.44 -3.76 -5.12
C VAL A 107 -1.91 -3.79 -6.54
N GLN A 108 -1.40 -4.93 -7.02
CA GLN A 108 -0.95 -5.07 -8.41
C GLN A 108 -2.11 -4.88 -9.41
N ALA A 109 -3.28 -5.46 -9.12
CA ALA A 109 -4.46 -5.30 -9.96
C ALA A 109 -4.92 -3.83 -10.00
N SER A 110 -5.00 -3.17 -8.84
CA SER A 110 -5.35 -1.75 -8.71
C SER A 110 -4.36 -0.85 -9.44
N THR A 111 -3.06 -1.13 -9.33
CA THR A 111 -2.01 -0.39 -10.05
C THR A 111 -2.15 -0.50 -11.57
N ARG A 112 -2.47 -1.71 -12.08
CA ARG A 112 -2.73 -1.90 -13.51
C ARG A 112 -3.96 -1.13 -13.97
N TYR A 113 -5.03 -1.12 -13.16
CA TYR A 113 -6.22 -0.35 -13.45
C TYR A 113 -5.94 1.16 -13.49
N LEU A 114 -5.26 1.69 -12.46
CA LEU A 114 -4.88 3.10 -12.38
C LEU A 114 -4.01 3.52 -13.58
N LYS A 115 -3.07 2.65 -14.00
CA LYS A 115 -2.28 2.87 -15.21
C LYS A 115 -3.16 3.01 -16.45
N LYS A 116 -4.10 2.09 -16.68
CA LYS A 116 -5.06 2.18 -17.81
C LYS A 116 -5.89 3.46 -17.78
N VAL A 117 -6.35 3.88 -16.61
CA VAL A 117 -7.10 5.14 -16.45
C VAL A 117 -6.22 6.35 -16.77
N THR A 118 -4.98 6.35 -16.28
CA THR A 118 -4.00 7.41 -16.55
C THR A 118 -3.66 7.50 -18.04
N ASP A 119 -3.44 6.36 -18.70
CA ASP A 119 -3.17 6.29 -20.14
C ASP A 119 -4.36 6.86 -20.94
N ARG A 120 -5.60 6.49 -20.55
CA ARG A 120 -6.81 7.02 -21.18
C ARG A 120 -7.00 8.52 -20.95
N HIS A 121 -6.69 9.01 -19.75
CA HIS A 121 -6.73 10.44 -19.43
C HIS A 121 -5.71 11.22 -20.27
N ASN A 122 -4.51 10.69 -20.44
CA ASN A 122 -3.49 11.31 -21.29
C ASN A 122 -3.91 11.34 -22.77
N MET A 123 -4.56 10.27 -23.26
CA MET A 123 -5.11 10.22 -24.61
C MET A 123 -6.18 11.30 -24.81
N ILE A 124 -7.18 11.38 -23.92
CA ILE A 124 -8.24 12.40 -23.98
C ILE A 124 -7.64 13.82 -23.89
N ARG A 125 -6.66 14.03 -23.01
CA ARG A 125 -5.96 15.32 -22.91
C ARG A 125 -5.24 15.68 -24.21
N SER A 126 -4.62 14.69 -24.88
CA SER A 126 -3.99 14.91 -26.19
C SER A 126 -5.01 15.26 -27.25
N GLU A 127 -6.13 14.52 -27.33
CA GLU A 127 -7.24 14.81 -28.25
C GLU A 127 -7.81 16.21 -28.01
N LEU A 128 -7.99 16.61 -26.75
CA LEU A 128 -8.44 17.96 -26.41
C LEU A 128 -7.45 19.04 -26.85
N ARG A 129 -6.14 18.81 -26.74
CA ARG A 129 -5.13 19.76 -27.28
C ARG A 129 -5.18 19.82 -28.80
N THR A 130 -5.38 18.70 -29.47
CA THR A 130 -5.55 18.68 -30.94
C THR A 130 -6.81 19.41 -31.35
N LEU A 131 -7.94 19.19 -30.67
CA LEU A 131 -9.17 19.93 -30.91
C LEU A 131 -9.01 21.42 -30.59
N GLN A 132 -8.33 21.78 -29.50
CA GLN A 132 -8.06 23.18 -29.18
C GLN A 132 -7.19 23.85 -30.22
N THR A 133 -6.27 23.14 -30.88
CA THR A 133 -5.42 23.69 -31.94
C THR A 133 -6.12 23.73 -33.30
N CYS A 134 -6.98 22.75 -33.61
CA CYS A 134 -7.78 22.74 -34.84
C CYS A 134 -9.04 23.61 -34.77
N CYS A 135 -9.57 23.85 -33.56
CA CYS A 135 -10.78 24.62 -33.30
C CYS A 135 -10.48 25.96 -32.61
N ILE A 136 -9.24 26.48 -32.68
CA ILE A 136 -9.08 27.93 -32.67
C ILE A 136 -9.76 28.36 -33.95
N PRO A 137 -10.94 29.00 -33.90
CA PRO A 137 -11.52 29.53 -35.12
C PRO A 137 -10.49 30.50 -35.65
N ASP A 138 -10.20 30.47 -36.94
CA ASP A 138 -9.87 31.71 -37.62
C ASP A 138 -11.08 32.62 -37.41
N VAL A 139 -11.08 33.35 -36.29
CA VAL A 139 -12.10 34.33 -35.90
C VAL A 139 -12.41 35.28 -37.07
N PRO A 140 -11.45 35.66 -37.94
CA PRO A 140 -11.75 36.45 -39.13
C PRO A 140 -12.67 35.75 -40.15
N ASN A 141 -12.58 34.42 -40.29
CA ASN A 141 -13.36 33.68 -41.29
C ASN A 141 -14.80 33.43 -40.83
N VAL A 142 -15.03 33.27 -39.52
CA VAL A 142 -16.39 33.05 -39.00
C VAL A 142 -17.22 34.33 -39.10
N GLU A 143 -16.65 35.49 -38.75
CA GLU A 143 -17.35 36.78 -38.95
C GLU A 143 -17.60 37.07 -40.43
N SER A 144 -16.61 36.84 -41.30
CA SER A 144 -16.81 36.98 -42.76
C SER A 144 -17.90 36.06 -43.30
N TRP A 145 -17.98 34.81 -42.84
CA TRP A 145 -19.04 33.88 -43.25
C TRP A 145 -20.40 34.26 -42.68
N MET A 146 -20.46 34.85 -41.48
CA MET A 146 -21.70 35.39 -40.92
C MET A 146 -22.19 36.59 -41.72
N ASP A 147 -21.30 37.51 -42.10
CA ASP A 147 -21.65 38.67 -42.94
C ASP A 147 -22.12 38.24 -44.34
N GLU A 148 -21.46 37.24 -44.94
CA GLU A 148 -21.89 36.63 -46.20
C GLU A 148 -23.26 35.96 -46.08
N LEU A 149 -23.50 35.22 -44.99
CA LEU A 149 -24.79 34.58 -44.72
C LEU A 149 -25.89 35.63 -44.51
N GLU A 150 -25.62 36.72 -43.80
CA GLU A 150 -26.57 37.80 -43.58
C GLU A 150 -26.91 38.53 -44.89
N THR A 151 -25.90 38.75 -45.75
CA THR A 151 -26.09 39.29 -47.10
C THR A 151 -26.95 38.37 -47.97
N ILE A 152 -26.70 37.05 -47.94
CA ILE A 152 -27.52 36.07 -48.65
C ILE A 152 -28.96 36.07 -48.12
N ASN A 153 -29.14 36.16 -46.81
CA ASN A 153 -30.47 36.19 -46.19
C ASN A 153 -31.27 37.44 -46.59
N MET A 154 -30.64 38.62 -46.59
CA MET A 154 -31.25 39.86 -47.09
C MET A 154 -31.66 39.74 -48.57
N ASN A 155 -30.81 39.13 -49.40
CA ASN A 155 -31.13 38.90 -50.81
C ASN A 155 -32.30 37.93 -51.01
N ILE A 156 -32.39 36.87 -50.21
CA ILE A 156 -33.51 35.93 -50.24
C ILE A 156 -34.80 36.63 -49.83
N GLN A 157 -34.77 37.44 -48.77
CA GLN A 157 -35.94 38.19 -48.32
C GLN A 157 -36.42 39.19 -49.38
N SER A 158 -35.50 39.95 -49.99
CA SER A 158 -35.83 40.87 -51.09
C SER A 158 -36.47 40.14 -52.28
N LYS A 159 -35.93 38.98 -52.69
CA LYS A 159 -36.52 38.16 -53.75
C LYS A 159 -37.88 37.56 -53.36
N SER A 160 -38.10 37.24 -52.09
CA SER A 160 -39.41 36.79 -51.60
C SER A 160 -40.44 37.90 -51.70
N GLU A 161 -40.10 39.12 -51.29
CA GLU A 161 -40.98 40.28 -51.40
C GLU A 161 -41.28 40.64 -52.86
N GLU A 162 -40.29 40.51 -53.74
CA GLU A 162 -40.48 40.66 -55.19
C GLU A 162 -41.45 39.60 -55.73
N LYS A 163 -41.27 38.34 -55.33
CA LYS A 163 -42.17 37.25 -55.71
C LYS A 163 -43.60 37.52 -55.24
N ASP A 164 -43.80 37.93 -53.99
CA ASP A 164 -45.12 38.22 -53.43
C ASP A 164 -45.80 39.38 -54.18
N ASN A 165 -45.03 40.41 -54.55
CA ASN A 165 -45.51 41.51 -55.37
C ASN A 165 -45.90 41.05 -56.79
N LEU A 166 -45.10 40.20 -57.42
CA LEU A 166 -45.40 39.62 -58.74
C LEU A 166 -46.63 38.71 -58.70
N GLU A 167 -46.79 37.90 -57.64
CA GLU A 167 -48.00 37.07 -57.45
C GLU A 167 -49.26 37.93 -57.27
N LYS A 168 -49.14 39.06 -56.54
CA LYS A 168 -50.23 40.02 -56.41
C LYS A 168 -50.60 40.67 -57.74
N GLN A 169 -49.60 41.12 -58.51
CA GLN A 169 -49.82 41.69 -59.85
C GLN A 169 -50.46 40.66 -60.80
N LEU A 170 -50.00 39.41 -60.77
CA LEU A 170 -50.57 38.34 -61.58
C LEU A 170 -52.04 38.07 -61.22
N LYS A 171 -52.38 38.12 -59.93
CA LYS A 171 -53.76 37.98 -59.46
C LYS A 171 -54.64 39.14 -59.94
N GLU A 172 -54.16 40.37 -59.80
CA GLU A 172 -54.87 41.57 -60.25
C GLU A 172 -55.12 41.54 -61.77
N GLU A 173 -54.14 41.09 -62.56
CA GLU A 173 -54.26 40.99 -64.01
C GLU A 173 -55.22 39.87 -64.44
N LYS A 174 -55.17 38.70 -63.77
CA LYS A 174 -56.14 37.62 -63.99
C LYS A 174 -57.57 38.04 -63.66
N ASP A 175 -57.76 38.82 -62.59
CA ASP A 175 -59.08 39.34 -62.21
C ASP A 175 -59.60 40.38 -63.22
N ARG A 176 -58.72 41.24 -63.75
CA ARG A 176 -59.07 42.18 -64.84
C ARG A 176 -59.47 41.44 -66.11
N GLN A 177 -58.69 40.45 -66.52
CA GLN A 177 -58.96 39.68 -67.73
C GLN A 177 -60.26 38.88 -67.59
N SER A 178 -60.50 38.26 -66.44
CA SER A 178 -61.75 37.54 -66.16
C SER A 178 -62.97 38.47 -66.20
N LYS A 179 -62.88 39.68 -65.62
CA LYS A 179 -63.94 40.69 -65.70
C LYS A 179 -64.20 41.18 -67.13
N CYS A 180 -63.16 41.35 -67.94
CA CYS A 180 -63.29 41.71 -69.35
C CYS A 180 -63.99 40.59 -70.15
N ASN A 181 -63.54 39.35 -69.96
CA ASN A 181 -64.13 38.18 -70.61
C ASN A 181 -65.60 37.99 -70.23
N LEU A 182 -65.96 38.23 -68.96
CA LEU A 182 -67.35 38.18 -68.50
C LEU A 182 -68.23 39.23 -69.20
N LYS A 183 -67.77 40.48 -69.30
CA LYS A 183 -68.48 41.55 -70.03
C LYS A 183 -68.67 41.20 -71.51
N ASN A 184 -67.64 40.63 -72.14
CA ASN A 184 -67.73 40.20 -73.53
C ASN A 184 -68.75 39.06 -73.69
N LEU A 185 -68.77 38.09 -72.76
CA LEU A 185 -69.75 37.00 -72.76
C LEU A 185 -71.18 37.54 -72.57
N GLU A 186 -71.39 38.42 -71.60
CA GLU A 186 -72.70 39.07 -71.36
C GLU A 186 -73.18 39.86 -72.59
N ALA A 187 -72.27 40.55 -73.28
CA ALA A 187 -72.59 41.26 -74.52
C ALA A 187 -72.98 40.30 -75.65
N VAL A 188 -72.32 39.15 -75.77
CA VAL A 188 -72.68 38.10 -76.74
C VAL A 188 -74.03 37.48 -76.40
N VAL A 189 -74.27 37.13 -75.14
CA VAL A 189 -75.56 36.57 -74.68
C VAL A 189 -76.72 37.53 -74.93
N LYS A 190 -76.56 38.83 -74.62
CA LYS A 190 -77.58 39.85 -74.90
C LYS A 190 -77.91 39.98 -76.40
N ARG A 191 -76.91 39.90 -77.28
CA ARG A 191 -77.14 39.89 -78.74
C ARG A 191 -77.94 38.66 -79.15
N LEU A 192 -77.52 37.47 -78.71
CA LEU A 192 -78.19 36.22 -79.04
C LEU A 192 -79.65 36.17 -78.56
N GLN A 193 -79.95 36.72 -77.38
CA GLN A 193 -81.33 36.85 -76.88
C GLN A 193 -82.16 37.84 -77.71
N SER A 194 -81.57 39.00 -78.08
CA SER A 194 -82.23 40.00 -78.93
C SER A 194 -82.53 39.49 -80.35
N ASP A 195 -81.76 38.50 -80.81
CA ASP A 195 -81.95 37.85 -82.11
C ASP A 195 -82.95 36.69 -82.06
N GLN A 196 -83.29 36.16 -80.88
CA GLN A 196 -84.33 35.12 -80.68
C GLN A 196 -85.75 35.70 -80.49
N ASP A 197 -85.87 36.95 -80.04
CA ASP A 197 -87.15 37.63 -79.79
C ASP A 197 -87.71 38.37 -81.04
N LYS A 198 -87.18 38.09 -82.24
CA LYS A 198 -87.63 38.63 -83.54
C LYS A 198 -88.15 37.52 -84.45
#